data_AF-A0A349AWA6-F1
#
_entry.id   AF-A0A349AWA6-F1
#
_cell.length_a   1.000
_cell.length_b   1.000
_cell.length_c   1.000
_cell.angle_alpha   90.00
_cell.angle_beta   90.00
_cell.angle_gamma   90.00
#
_symmetry.space_group_name_H-M   'P 1'
#
loop_
_entity.id
_entity.type
_entity.pdbx_description
1 polymer ?
#
loop_
_entity_poly.entity_id
_entity_poly.type
_entity_poly.pdbx_seq_one_letter_code
_entity_poly.pdbx_strand_id
1 'polypeptide(L)'
;MLAIAAAEGATMKVIAVRNPLLHPFSFHQVSITRELDSRSLIVRYRLARTGHSEEDPVFDAEEQEVRVNLAALRNRPDWCDHQCYFLSLKDGRLGPLFSLFVATLPARLAATEFATTSQQSLILGINVPFADATDDELFLTVNMNQRCRDADISLDGDLDLEWSQAASSGTHRTLLLPHLRLSAPSTIEANGQAMITIQLEDAAERPIERQATVYLEAVSGVLPRVRVTTTQGTAAVPVFATGLSPGEQVRIKAGWKYFPGVDDISLEVV
;
A
#
# COMPACT_ATOMS: atom_id res chain seq x y z
N MET A 1 11.98 -28.25 23.24
CA MET A 1 11.77 -26.89 23.79
C MET A 1 12.98 -26.07 23.39
N LEU A 2 12.99 -25.59 22.15
CA LEU A 2 14.08 -24.80 21.57
C LEU A 2 13.71 -23.34 21.75
N ALA A 3 14.55 -22.61 22.47
CA ALA A 3 14.45 -21.18 22.69
C ALA A 3 14.49 -20.47 21.34
N ILE A 4 13.47 -19.66 21.07
CA ILE A 4 13.47 -18.67 20.00
C ILE A 4 14.53 -17.64 20.42
N ALA A 5 15.61 -17.55 19.64
CA ALA A 5 16.55 -16.45 19.75
C ALA A 5 15.77 -15.15 19.56
N ALA A 6 15.85 -14.25 20.55
CA ALA A 6 15.35 -12.89 20.39
C ALA A 6 16.03 -12.28 19.16
N ALA A 7 15.27 -11.92 18.14
CA ALA A 7 15.78 -11.20 16.99
C ALA A 7 16.34 -9.86 17.48
N GLU A 8 17.59 -9.58 17.12
CA GLU A 8 18.18 -8.23 17.20
C GLU A 8 17.26 -7.24 16.46
N GLY A 9 17.16 -6.02 16.99
CA GLY A 9 16.11 -5.03 16.71
C GLY A 9 15.72 -4.89 15.25
N ALA A 10 14.42 -5.06 14.96
CA ALA A 10 13.89 -4.89 13.62
C ALA A 10 13.85 -3.40 13.24
N THR A 11 14.52 -3.03 12.16
CA THR A 11 14.58 -1.66 11.64
C THR A 11 13.46 -1.41 10.62
N MET A 12 12.75 -0.29 10.72
CA MET A 12 11.73 0.07 9.74
C MET A 12 12.39 0.52 8.44
N LYS A 13 11.96 -0.03 7.30
CA LYS A 13 12.53 0.31 5.99
C LYS A 13 12.03 1.65 5.46
N VAL A 14 12.93 2.42 4.86
CA VAL A 14 12.65 3.63 4.08
C VAL A 14 13.10 3.41 2.64
N ILE A 15 12.13 3.26 1.75
CA ILE A 15 12.37 3.01 0.34
C ILE A 15 12.35 4.34 -0.43
N ALA A 16 13.52 4.84 -0.82
CA ALA A 16 13.63 6.02 -1.65
C ALA A 16 13.54 5.66 -3.14
N VAL A 17 12.77 6.45 -3.90
CA VAL A 17 12.53 6.22 -5.33
C VAL A 17 12.81 7.50 -6.12
N ARG A 18 13.71 7.42 -7.10
CA ARG A 18 13.94 8.48 -8.09
C ARG A 18 12.78 8.48 -9.09
N ASN A 19 11.77 9.30 -8.84
CA ASN A 19 10.48 9.24 -9.52
C ASN A 19 10.45 10.21 -10.74
N PRO A 20 10.34 9.70 -11.98
CA PRO A 20 10.24 10.52 -13.21
C PRO A 20 9.03 11.43 -13.27
N LEU A 21 7.99 11.15 -12.48
CA LEU A 21 6.73 11.88 -12.52
C LEU A 21 6.73 13.09 -11.58
N LEU A 22 7.78 13.28 -10.78
CA LEU A 22 7.95 14.52 -10.02
C LEU A 22 8.41 15.65 -10.94
N HIS A 23 8.04 16.88 -10.58
CA HIS A 23 8.38 18.05 -11.38
C HIS A 23 9.90 18.20 -11.50
N PRO A 24 10.47 18.29 -12.72
CA PRO A 24 11.92 18.19 -12.94
C PRO A 24 12.71 19.32 -12.27
N PHE A 25 12.09 20.49 -12.07
CA PHE A 25 12.70 21.66 -11.43
C PHE A 25 12.32 21.82 -9.96
N SER A 26 11.69 20.81 -9.34
CA SER A 26 11.38 20.82 -7.91
C SER A 26 12.18 19.73 -7.22
N PHE A 27 13.02 20.15 -6.29
CA PHE A 27 13.93 19.30 -5.54
C PHE A 27 13.54 19.33 -4.07
N HIS A 28 13.79 18.23 -3.38
CA HIS A 28 13.33 18.03 -2.02
C HIS A 28 14.47 17.49 -1.18
N GLN A 29 14.65 18.07 0.00
CA GLN A 29 15.42 17.46 1.07
C GLN A 29 14.44 16.89 2.09
N VAL A 30 14.65 15.63 2.46
CA VAL A 30 13.79 14.91 3.41
C VAL A 30 14.64 14.38 4.54
N SER A 31 14.31 14.74 5.77
CA SER A 31 14.86 14.12 6.98
C SER A 31 13.74 13.38 7.70
N ILE A 32 13.98 12.12 8.05
CA ILE A 32 13.01 11.28 8.75
C ILE A 32 13.64 10.80 10.04
N THR A 33 13.04 11.16 11.16
CA THR A 33 13.42 10.66 12.49
C THR A 33 12.34 9.73 12.99
N ARG A 34 12.72 8.56 13.51
CA ARG A 34 11.83 7.67 14.24
C ARG A 34 12.13 7.70 15.74
N GLU A 35 11.15 8.13 16.52
CA GLU A 35 11.20 8.10 17.98
C GLU A 35 10.39 6.92 18.52
N LEU A 36 11.07 5.94 19.13
CA LEU A 36 10.44 4.71 19.62
C LEU A 36 9.51 4.96 20.82
N ASP A 37 9.97 5.71 21.83
CA ASP A 37 9.22 5.97 23.07
C ASP A 37 7.88 6.65 22.79
N SER A 38 7.89 7.64 21.90
CA SER A 38 6.70 8.40 21.53
C SER A 38 5.96 7.80 20.33
N ARG A 39 6.45 6.69 19.76
CA ARG A 39 5.98 6.04 18.53
C ARG A 39 5.70 7.03 17.41
N SER A 40 6.61 7.97 17.22
CA SER A 40 6.45 9.08 16.28
C SER A 40 7.41 8.95 15.10
N LEU A 41 6.91 9.24 13.91
CA LEU A 41 7.71 9.59 12.75
C LEU A 41 7.70 11.12 12.60
N ILE A 42 8.88 11.73 12.59
CA ILE A 42 9.04 13.16 12.34
C ILE A 42 9.63 13.31 10.96
N VAL A 43 8.90 14.01 10.08
CA VAL A 43 9.31 14.26 8.71
C VAL A 43 9.61 15.74 8.58
N ARG A 44 10.87 16.07 8.31
CA ARG A 44 11.30 17.43 7.97
C ARG A 44 11.56 17.51 6.48
N TYR A 45 11.14 18.62 5.89
CA TYR A 45 11.11 18.78 4.46
C TYR A 45 11.50 20.19 4.04
N ARG A 46 12.38 20.29 3.05
CA ARG A 46 12.70 21.55 2.36
C ARG A 46 12.48 21.41 0.87
N LEU A 47 11.94 22.47 0.26
CA LEU A 47 11.72 22.57 -1.18
C LEU A 47 12.75 23.52 -1.78
N ALA A 48 13.42 23.10 -2.84
CA ALA A 48 14.17 23.97 -3.73
C ALA A 48 13.53 23.96 -5.11
N ARG A 49 13.58 25.10 -5.80
CA ARG A 49 13.16 25.21 -7.20
C ARG A 49 14.30 25.75 -8.03
N THR A 50 14.54 25.15 -9.18
CA THR A 50 15.53 25.62 -10.14
C THR A 50 14.85 26.26 -11.34
N GLY A 51 15.56 27.10 -12.09
CA GLY A 51 15.05 27.62 -13.36
C GLY A 51 15.20 26.63 -14.52
N HIS A 52 16.13 25.68 -14.36
CA HIS A 52 16.59 24.79 -15.41
C HIS A 52 16.91 23.42 -14.81
N SER A 53 16.92 22.37 -15.63
CA SER A 53 17.23 21.02 -15.16
C SER A 53 18.67 20.89 -14.69
N GLU A 54 19.62 21.62 -15.27
CA GLU A 54 21.06 21.47 -15.02
C GLU A 54 21.58 22.16 -13.76
N GLU A 55 20.82 23.11 -13.23
CA GLU A 55 21.18 23.89 -12.04
C GLU A 55 21.13 23.03 -10.77
N ASP A 56 22.08 23.28 -9.85
CA ASP A 56 22.08 22.64 -8.55
C ASP A 56 21.03 23.29 -7.64
N PRO A 57 20.18 22.50 -6.95
CA PRO A 57 19.16 23.05 -6.08
C PRO A 57 19.78 23.71 -4.84
N VAL A 58 19.36 24.94 -4.55
CA VAL A 58 19.65 25.64 -3.30
C VAL A 58 18.42 25.57 -2.41
N PHE A 59 18.57 24.95 -1.23
CA PHE A 59 17.49 24.76 -0.25
C PHE A 59 17.46 25.92 0.76
N ASP A 60 16.97 27.07 0.32
CA ASP A 60 16.83 28.30 1.12
C ASP A 60 15.42 28.47 1.73
N ALA A 61 14.44 27.70 1.27
CA ALA A 61 13.09 27.72 1.80
C ALA A 61 13.03 27.24 3.26
N GLU A 62 12.04 27.76 4.00
CA GLU A 62 11.76 27.36 5.36
C GLU A 62 11.48 25.85 5.44
N GLU A 63 12.06 25.21 6.46
CA GLU A 63 11.83 23.81 6.75
C GLU A 63 10.43 23.59 7.29
N GLN A 64 9.74 22.61 6.73
CA GLN A 64 8.42 22.18 7.18
C GLN A 64 8.58 20.89 7.96
N GLU A 65 7.93 20.81 9.12
CA GLU A 65 7.93 19.61 9.96
C GLU A 65 6.51 19.05 10.09
N VAL A 66 6.38 17.73 9.91
CA VAL A 66 5.16 16.98 10.19
C VAL A 66 5.48 15.83 11.11
N ARG A 67 4.76 15.74 12.22
CA ARG A 67 4.85 14.64 13.17
C ARG A 67 3.66 13.70 13.02
N VAL A 68 3.94 12.42 12.78
CA VAL A 68 2.94 11.35 12.69
C VAL A 68 3.09 10.42 13.89
N ASN A 69 2.10 10.41 14.78
CA ASN A 69 2.04 9.43 15.85
C ASN A 69 1.44 8.11 15.31
N LEU A 70 2.22 7.04 15.30
CA LEU A 70 1.83 5.74 14.74
C LEU A 70 0.71 5.06 15.54
N ALA A 71 0.66 5.27 16.87
CA ALA A 71 -0.42 4.74 17.68
C ALA A 71 -1.77 5.44 17.37
N ALA A 72 -1.74 6.76 17.16
CA ALA A 72 -2.93 7.51 16.73
C ALA A 72 -3.36 7.16 15.30
N LEU A 73 -2.39 6.95 14.40
CA LEU A 73 -2.65 6.51 13.02
C LEU A 73 -3.42 5.20 12.98
N ARG A 74 -3.06 4.23 13.84
CA ARG A 74 -3.73 2.92 13.99
C ARG A 74 -5.17 3.01 14.47
N ASN A 75 -5.53 4.08 15.17
CA ASN A 75 -6.89 4.28 15.67
C ASN A 75 -7.83 4.95 14.64
N ARG A 76 -7.34 5.29 13.45
CA ARG A 76 -8.18 5.87 12.41
C ARG A 76 -9.15 4.82 11.84
N PRO A 77 -10.37 5.21 11.43
CA PRO A 77 -11.35 4.28 10.86
C PRO A 77 -10.94 3.69 9.50
N ASP A 78 -9.97 4.32 8.85
CA ASP A 78 -9.38 3.89 7.59
C ASP A 78 -8.17 2.94 7.77
N TRP A 79 -7.75 2.63 9.00
CA TRP A 79 -6.68 1.66 9.25
C TRP A 79 -7.15 0.23 8.93
N CYS A 80 -6.45 -0.44 8.02
CA CYS A 80 -6.75 -1.81 7.58
C CYS A 80 -5.55 -2.48 6.92
N ASP A 81 -5.71 -3.76 6.58
CA ASP A 81 -4.77 -4.51 5.73
C ASP A 81 -4.59 -3.80 4.38
N HIS A 82 -3.38 -3.88 3.83
CA HIS A 82 -3.03 -3.28 2.54
C HIS A 82 -3.46 -1.80 2.45
N GLN A 83 -2.97 -0.98 3.37
CA GLN A 83 -3.28 0.46 3.41
C GLN A 83 -2.05 1.30 3.11
N CYS A 84 -2.26 2.47 2.51
CA CYS A 84 -1.22 3.42 2.18
C CYS A 84 -1.67 4.84 2.57
N TYR A 85 -0.90 5.49 3.43
CA TYR A 85 -1.10 6.88 3.82
C TYR A 85 -0.03 7.76 3.20
N PHE A 86 -0.36 9.00 2.81
CA PHE A 86 0.59 9.91 2.18
C PHE A 86 0.63 11.27 2.85
N LEU A 87 1.86 11.80 2.98
CA LEU A 87 2.13 13.23 3.05
C LEU A 87 2.32 13.74 1.62
N SER A 88 1.53 14.71 1.22
CA SER A 88 1.61 15.34 -0.09
C SER A 88 1.95 16.82 0.00
N LEU A 89 2.65 17.31 -1.01
CA LEU A 89 2.93 18.73 -1.20
C LEU A 89 1.86 19.33 -2.11
N LYS A 90 1.22 20.41 -1.65
CA LYS A 90 0.34 21.25 -2.47
C LYS A 90 0.72 22.71 -2.26
N ASP A 91 0.89 23.45 -3.36
CA ASP A 91 1.24 24.88 -3.31
C ASP A 91 2.47 25.19 -2.44
N GLY A 92 3.47 24.28 -2.48
CA GLY A 92 4.71 24.40 -1.70
C GLY A 92 4.58 24.04 -0.21
N ARG A 93 3.42 23.57 0.24
CA ARG A 93 3.17 23.18 1.64
C ARG A 93 2.87 21.70 1.78
N LEU A 94 3.46 21.06 2.79
CA LEU A 94 3.08 19.71 3.19
C LEU A 94 1.69 19.74 3.83
N GLY A 95 0.78 18.97 3.24
CA GLY A 95 -0.56 18.75 3.75
C GLY A 95 -0.61 17.72 4.87
N PRO A 96 -1.80 17.56 5.51
CA PRO A 96 -2.01 16.52 6.49
C PRO A 96 -1.94 15.13 5.87
N LEU A 97 -1.63 14.13 6.70
CA LEU A 97 -1.61 12.73 6.29
C LEU A 97 -3.02 12.25 5.88
N PHE A 98 -3.16 11.73 4.66
CA PHE A 98 -4.41 11.17 4.14
C PHE A 98 -4.23 9.71 3.67
N SER A 99 -5.31 8.93 3.64
CA SER A 99 -5.29 7.58 3.05
C SER A 99 -5.43 7.69 1.53
N LEU A 100 -4.42 7.18 0.80
CA LEU A 100 -4.39 7.19 -0.65
C LEU A 100 -5.55 6.35 -1.22
N PHE A 101 -5.72 5.12 -0.73
CA PHE A 101 -6.73 4.22 -1.29
C PHE A 101 -8.16 4.70 -1.00
N VAL A 102 -8.41 5.33 0.15
CA VAL A 102 -9.70 5.97 0.42
C VAL A 102 -9.93 7.14 -0.54
N ALA A 103 -8.91 7.96 -0.79
CA ALA A 103 -9.02 9.12 -1.67
C ALA A 103 -9.22 8.75 -3.14
N THR A 104 -8.64 7.64 -3.60
CA THR A 104 -8.72 7.23 -5.01
C THR A 104 -9.91 6.33 -5.33
N LEU A 105 -10.43 5.58 -4.35
CA LEU A 105 -11.48 4.58 -4.56
C LEU A 105 -12.76 5.12 -5.23
N PRO A 106 -13.35 6.27 -4.83
CA PRO A 106 -14.63 6.73 -5.38
C PRO A 106 -14.59 6.97 -6.89
N ALA A 107 -13.46 7.48 -7.39
CA ALA A 107 -13.24 7.76 -8.80
C ALA A 107 -12.39 6.69 -9.52
N ARG A 108 -12.04 5.60 -8.81
CA ARG A 108 -11.21 4.49 -9.32
C ARG A 108 -9.87 4.96 -9.92
N LEU A 109 -9.28 5.99 -9.33
CA LEU A 109 -8.07 6.62 -9.85
C LEU A 109 -6.82 5.82 -9.50
N ALA A 110 -5.86 5.81 -10.43
CA ALA A 110 -4.47 5.52 -10.09
C ALA A 110 -3.89 6.65 -9.22
N ALA A 111 -2.85 6.34 -8.43
CA ALA A 111 -2.20 7.33 -7.59
C ALA A 111 -1.65 8.54 -8.37
N THR A 112 -1.16 8.30 -9.59
CA THR A 112 -0.64 9.33 -10.52
C THR A 112 -1.75 10.22 -11.05
N GLU A 113 -2.91 9.65 -11.40
CA GLU A 113 -4.09 10.40 -11.83
C GLU A 113 -4.62 11.27 -10.69
N PHE A 114 -4.68 10.73 -9.47
CA PHE A 114 -5.04 11.50 -8.28
C PHE A 114 -4.08 12.65 -8.02
N ALA A 115 -2.77 12.39 -8.04
CA ALA A 115 -1.75 13.43 -7.84
C ALA A 115 -1.88 14.56 -8.88
N THR A 116 -2.10 14.20 -10.14
CA THR A 116 -2.26 15.15 -11.25
C THR A 116 -3.53 15.98 -11.10
N THR A 117 -4.68 15.34 -10.88
CA THR A 117 -5.99 16.01 -10.81
C THR A 117 -6.14 16.86 -9.54
N SER A 118 -5.56 16.44 -8.42
CA SER A 118 -5.57 17.20 -7.16
C SER A 118 -4.49 18.29 -7.11
N GLN A 119 -3.59 18.32 -8.10
CA GLN A 119 -2.41 19.18 -8.18
C GLN A 119 -1.52 19.05 -6.93
N GLN A 120 -1.25 17.80 -6.53
CA GLN A 120 -0.43 17.47 -5.37
C GLN A 120 0.74 16.57 -5.78
N SER A 121 1.89 16.75 -5.15
CA SER A 121 3.01 15.81 -5.26
C SER A 121 2.99 14.86 -4.07
N LEU A 122 2.89 13.56 -4.32
CA LEU A 122 2.96 12.54 -3.27
C LEU A 122 4.41 12.39 -2.81
N ILE A 123 4.76 12.85 -1.60
CA ILE A 123 6.16 12.91 -1.14
C ILE A 123 6.53 11.66 -0.37
N LEU A 124 5.87 11.41 0.76
CA LEU A 124 6.19 10.30 1.66
C LEU A 124 4.94 9.46 1.90
N GLY A 125 5.06 8.16 1.63
CA GLY A 125 4.03 7.16 1.88
C GLY A 125 4.38 6.33 3.13
N ILE A 126 3.41 6.12 4.02
CA ILE A 126 3.48 5.15 5.13
C ILE A 126 2.61 3.95 4.71
N ASN A 127 3.24 2.79 4.60
CA ASN A 127 2.62 1.59 4.03
C ASN A 127 2.36 0.56 5.11
N VAL A 128 1.15 0.04 5.11
CA VAL A 128 0.62 -0.90 6.10
C VAL A 128 0.33 -2.21 5.38
N PRO A 129 1.23 -3.21 5.47
CA PRO A 129 0.99 -4.51 4.84
C PRO A 129 -0.21 -5.21 5.50
N PHE A 130 -0.25 -5.24 6.83
CA PHE A 130 -1.29 -5.87 7.63
C PHE A 130 -1.79 -4.94 8.73
N ALA A 131 -3.07 -5.03 9.08
CA ALA A 131 -3.67 -4.19 10.12
C ALA A 131 -3.03 -4.43 11.50
N ASP A 132 -2.55 -5.65 11.75
CA ASP A 132 -1.87 -6.06 12.98
C ASP A 132 -0.34 -5.91 12.93
N ALA A 133 0.23 -5.38 11.83
CA ALA A 133 1.66 -5.17 11.68
C ALA A 133 2.23 -4.38 12.85
N THR A 134 3.39 -4.74 13.37
CA THR A 134 4.18 -3.90 14.30
C THR A 134 4.63 -2.61 13.60
N ASP A 135 5.24 -1.68 14.34
CA ASP A 135 5.75 -0.47 13.71
C ASP A 135 6.95 -0.78 12.79
N ASP A 136 7.76 -1.77 13.11
CA ASP A 136 8.92 -2.19 12.29
C ASP A 136 8.51 -2.88 10.99
N GLU A 137 7.33 -3.49 10.97
CA GLU A 137 6.74 -4.13 9.79
C GLU A 137 6.10 -3.14 8.82
N LEU A 138 5.89 -1.89 9.25
CA LEU A 138 5.55 -0.82 8.31
C LEU A 138 6.77 -0.49 7.46
N PHE A 139 6.54 0.09 6.29
CA PHE A 139 7.64 0.62 5.49
C PHE A 139 7.27 1.97 4.88
N LEU A 140 8.26 2.83 4.75
CA LEU A 140 8.10 4.13 4.14
C LEU A 140 8.49 4.07 2.67
N THR A 141 7.80 4.85 1.84
CA THR A 141 8.23 5.12 0.47
C THR A 141 8.42 6.61 0.29
N VAL A 142 9.55 7.07 -0.21
CA VAL A 142 9.84 8.49 -0.45
C VAL A 142 10.04 8.71 -1.94
N ASN A 143 9.21 9.55 -2.56
CA ASN A 143 9.42 9.96 -3.94
C ASN A 143 10.40 11.14 -3.96
N MET A 144 11.54 10.93 -4.62
CA MET A 144 12.60 11.92 -4.80
C MET A 144 12.72 12.30 -6.27
N ASN A 145 13.15 13.54 -6.53
CA ASN A 145 13.45 13.99 -7.89
C ASN A 145 14.50 13.04 -8.52
N GLN A 146 14.42 12.79 -9.83
CA GLN A 146 15.36 11.87 -10.51
C GLN A 146 16.83 12.24 -10.35
N ARG A 147 17.12 13.53 -10.15
CA ARG A 147 18.46 14.06 -9.95
C ARG A 147 18.84 14.28 -8.48
N CYS A 148 18.04 13.77 -7.53
CA CYS A 148 18.39 13.89 -6.12
C CYS A 148 19.72 13.20 -5.82
N ARG A 149 20.46 13.79 -4.88
CA ARG A 149 21.68 13.23 -4.33
C ARG A 149 21.34 12.40 -3.11
N ASP A 150 22.22 11.48 -2.74
CA ASP A 150 22.01 10.66 -1.54
C ASP A 150 21.96 11.53 -0.26
N ALA A 151 22.69 12.65 -0.23
CA ALA A 151 22.65 13.63 0.86
C ALA A 151 21.32 14.40 0.97
N ASP A 152 20.43 14.32 -0.04
CA ASP A 152 19.12 14.96 0.03
C ASP A 152 18.09 14.13 0.82
N ILE A 153 18.47 12.94 1.28
CA ILE A 153 17.71 12.16 2.26
C ILE A 153 18.58 11.84 3.47
N SER A 154 18.03 12.03 4.68
CA SER A 154 18.70 11.69 5.93
C SER A 154 17.73 10.95 6.86
N LEU A 155 18.23 9.93 7.54
CA LEU A 155 17.46 9.13 8.48
C LEU A 155 18.09 9.21 9.86
N ASP A 156 17.25 9.20 10.89
CA ASP A 156 17.67 9.15 12.29
C ASP A 156 16.75 8.21 13.09
N GLY A 157 17.32 7.54 14.09
CA GLY A 157 16.70 6.42 14.81
C GLY A 157 16.74 5.10 14.01
N ASP A 158 15.90 4.14 14.42
CA ASP A 158 15.86 2.78 13.85
C ASP A 158 15.11 2.76 12.50
N LEU A 159 15.77 3.34 11.49
CA LEU A 159 15.37 3.42 10.10
C LEU A 159 16.50 2.96 9.17
N ASP A 160 16.18 2.24 8.10
CA ASP A 160 17.14 1.77 7.10
C ASP A 160 16.79 2.29 5.70
N LEU A 161 17.76 2.90 5.01
CA LEU A 161 17.56 3.49 3.69
C LEU A 161 17.83 2.46 2.58
N GLU A 162 16.85 2.26 1.71
CA GLU A 162 16.99 1.46 0.50
C GLU A 162 16.63 2.28 -0.74
N TRP A 163 17.54 2.36 -1.73
CA TRP A 163 17.22 2.95 -3.03
C TRP A 163 16.56 1.91 -3.95
N SER A 164 15.29 2.15 -4.25
CA SER A 164 14.51 1.32 -5.16
C SER A 164 14.97 1.47 -6.61
N GLN A 165 15.00 0.34 -7.32
CA GLN A 165 15.15 0.30 -8.78
C GLN A 165 13.80 0.38 -9.52
N ALA A 166 12.69 0.43 -8.79
CA ALA A 166 11.36 0.53 -9.39
C ALA A 166 11.12 1.94 -9.96
N ALA A 167 10.32 2.02 -11.03
CA ALA A 167 10.00 3.29 -11.69
C ALA A 167 9.15 4.25 -10.82
N SER A 168 8.47 3.74 -9.79
CA SER A 168 7.66 4.57 -8.88
C SER A 168 7.52 3.91 -7.50
N SER A 169 7.17 4.70 -6.48
CA SER A 169 6.79 4.16 -5.17
C SER A 169 5.57 3.25 -5.25
N GLY A 170 4.64 3.49 -6.18
CA GLY A 170 3.52 2.60 -6.45
C GLY A 170 3.98 1.21 -6.88
N THR A 171 4.93 1.14 -7.79
CA THR A 171 5.53 -0.12 -8.26
C THR A 171 6.33 -0.81 -7.17
N HIS A 172 7.07 -0.08 -6.33
CA HIS A 172 7.77 -0.75 -5.22
C HIS A 172 6.79 -1.29 -4.16
N ARG A 173 5.68 -0.59 -3.90
CA ARG A 173 4.63 -1.11 -2.99
C ARG A 173 4.10 -2.48 -3.41
N THR A 174 3.96 -2.74 -4.71
CA THR A 174 3.51 -4.07 -5.17
C THR A 174 4.51 -5.18 -4.88
N LEU A 175 5.77 -4.86 -4.57
CA LEU A 175 6.78 -5.84 -4.19
C LEU A 175 6.70 -6.21 -2.70
N LEU A 176 6.18 -5.32 -1.85
CA LEU A 176 6.22 -5.46 -0.39
C LEU A 176 4.85 -5.62 0.27
N LEU A 177 3.78 -5.12 -0.35
CA LEU A 177 2.41 -5.34 0.14
C LEU A 177 1.95 -6.77 -0.19
N PRO A 178 1.08 -7.38 0.65
CA PRO A 178 0.55 -8.71 0.39
C PRO A 178 -0.38 -8.74 -0.83
N HIS A 179 -0.35 -9.86 -1.54
CA HIS A 179 -1.19 -10.19 -2.68
C HIS A 179 -2.29 -11.18 -2.25
N LEU A 180 -3.32 -11.29 -3.08
CA LEU A 180 -4.39 -12.26 -2.93
C LEU A 180 -4.40 -13.17 -4.15
N ARG A 181 -4.48 -14.47 -3.92
CA ARG A 181 -4.70 -15.47 -4.96
C ARG A 181 -6.00 -16.20 -4.71
N LEU A 182 -6.92 -16.14 -5.66
CA LEU A 182 -8.15 -16.92 -5.68
C LEU A 182 -7.93 -18.22 -6.45
N SER A 183 -8.62 -19.28 -6.03
CA SER A 183 -8.71 -20.53 -6.79
C SER A 183 -10.08 -21.17 -6.62
N ALA A 184 -10.55 -21.85 -7.66
CA ALA A 184 -11.85 -22.49 -7.69
C ALA A 184 -11.85 -23.63 -8.74
N PRO A 185 -12.82 -24.57 -8.68
CA PRO A 185 -13.13 -25.43 -9.83
C PRO A 185 -13.45 -24.60 -11.08
N SER A 186 -13.20 -25.16 -12.26
CA SER A 186 -13.51 -24.47 -13.53
C SER A 186 -15.01 -24.39 -13.83
N THR A 187 -15.82 -25.28 -13.23
CA THR A 187 -17.26 -25.40 -13.49
C THR A 187 -18.06 -25.48 -12.19
N ILE A 188 -19.34 -25.15 -12.30
CA ILE A 188 -20.34 -25.26 -11.24
C ILE A 188 -21.68 -25.66 -11.87
N GLU A 189 -22.40 -26.61 -11.28
CA GLU A 189 -23.73 -27.00 -11.79
C GLU A 189 -24.73 -25.83 -11.68
N ALA A 190 -25.72 -25.79 -12.57
CA ALA A 190 -26.85 -24.86 -12.45
C ALA A 190 -27.56 -24.99 -11.09
N ASN A 191 -27.74 -23.86 -10.39
CA ASN A 191 -28.21 -23.81 -8.99
C ASN A 191 -27.32 -24.56 -7.98
N GLY A 192 -26.11 -24.94 -8.38
CA GLY A 192 -25.13 -25.63 -7.57
C GLY A 192 -24.32 -24.70 -6.67
N GLN A 193 -23.39 -25.31 -5.93
CA GLN A 193 -22.45 -24.65 -5.05
C GLN A 193 -21.03 -25.11 -5.36
N ALA A 194 -20.07 -24.19 -5.34
CA ALA A 194 -18.64 -24.49 -5.36
C ALA A 194 -17.92 -23.82 -4.18
N MET A 195 -16.72 -24.29 -3.87
CA MET A 195 -15.83 -23.65 -2.91
C MET A 195 -14.75 -22.88 -3.65
N ILE A 196 -14.57 -21.61 -3.28
CA ILE A 196 -13.39 -20.83 -3.67
C ILE A 196 -12.43 -20.78 -2.49
N THR A 197 -11.14 -20.80 -2.78
CA THR A 197 -10.06 -20.63 -1.80
C THR A 197 -9.33 -19.33 -2.06
N ILE A 198 -8.85 -18.71 -0.99
CA ILE A 198 -8.05 -17.49 -0.99
C ILE A 198 -6.73 -17.82 -0.31
N GLN A 199 -5.61 -17.44 -0.93
CA GLN A 199 -4.27 -17.52 -0.39
C GLN A 199 -3.65 -16.12 -0.34
N LEU A 200 -3.05 -15.76 0.79
CA LEU A 200 -2.17 -14.60 0.89
C LEU A 200 -0.81 -14.97 0.29
N GLU A 201 -0.28 -14.14 -0.60
CA GLU A 201 1.01 -14.37 -1.25
C GLU A 201 1.90 -13.13 -1.16
N ASP A 202 3.22 -13.32 -1.18
CA ASP A 202 4.16 -12.24 -1.46
C ASP A 202 4.32 -12.02 -2.98
N ALA A 203 5.12 -11.04 -3.37
CA ALA A 203 5.35 -10.74 -4.79
C ALA A 203 6.10 -11.84 -5.56
N ALA A 204 6.62 -12.87 -4.88
CA ALA A 204 7.23 -14.06 -5.47
C ALA A 204 6.28 -15.27 -5.44
N GLU A 205 4.97 -15.03 -5.24
CA GLU A 205 3.91 -16.05 -5.19
C GLU A 205 4.10 -17.05 -4.04
N ARG A 206 4.85 -16.67 -2.99
CA ARG A 206 5.05 -17.53 -1.84
C ARG A 206 3.95 -17.29 -0.81
N PRO A 207 3.36 -18.35 -0.23
CA PRO A 207 2.34 -18.22 0.81
C PRO A 207 2.81 -17.39 2.01
N ILE A 208 1.94 -16.49 2.49
CA ILE A 208 2.13 -15.73 3.73
C ILE A 208 1.21 -16.30 4.81
N GLU A 209 1.78 -16.84 5.89
CA GLU A 209 1.01 -17.38 7.02
C GLU A 209 0.55 -16.29 8.00
N ARG A 210 -0.41 -15.46 7.58
CA ARG A 210 -0.95 -14.37 8.43
C ARG A 210 -2.47 -14.26 8.37
N GLN A 211 -3.06 -13.65 9.40
CA GLN A 211 -4.46 -13.26 9.38
C GLN A 211 -4.60 -11.92 8.67
N ALA A 212 -5.57 -11.82 7.77
CA ALA A 212 -5.94 -10.58 7.10
C ALA A 212 -7.43 -10.62 6.75
N THR A 213 -8.04 -9.45 6.63
CA THR A 213 -9.44 -9.31 6.24
C THR A 213 -9.55 -9.09 4.74
N VAL A 214 -10.12 -10.08 4.04
CA VAL A 214 -10.37 -10.05 2.60
C VAL A 214 -11.82 -9.68 2.32
N TYR A 215 -12.02 -8.78 1.36
CA TYR A 215 -13.32 -8.33 0.89
C TYR A 215 -13.63 -8.98 -0.44
N LEU A 216 -14.85 -9.47 -0.58
CA LEU A 216 -15.30 -10.25 -1.72
C LEU A 216 -16.51 -9.59 -2.37
N GLU A 217 -16.52 -9.58 -3.70
CA GLU A 217 -17.59 -9.01 -4.52
C GLU A 217 -18.07 -10.06 -5.51
N ALA A 218 -19.38 -10.31 -5.55
CA ALA A 218 -20.00 -11.12 -6.59
C ALA A 218 -20.35 -10.22 -7.77
N VAL A 219 -19.74 -10.47 -8.93
CA VAL A 219 -20.12 -9.85 -10.20
C VAL A 219 -21.32 -10.58 -10.78
N SER A 220 -21.32 -11.90 -10.67
CA SER A 220 -22.43 -12.80 -11.03
C SER A 220 -22.42 -14.04 -10.13
N GLY A 221 -23.59 -14.63 -9.92
CA GLY A 221 -23.80 -15.66 -8.89
C GLY A 221 -24.06 -15.07 -7.50
N VAL A 222 -24.13 -15.94 -6.49
CA VAL A 222 -24.46 -15.55 -5.12
C VAL A 222 -23.31 -15.87 -4.18
N LEU A 223 -22.96 -14.88 -3.35
CA LEU A 223 -21.91 -14.96 -2.35
C LEU A 223 -22.51 -14.68 -0.96
N PRO A 224 -22.50 -15.65 -0.04
CA PRO A 224 -23.14 -15.50 1.27
C PRO A 224 -22.34 -14.63 2.25
N ARG A 225 -21.05 -14.37 1.94
CA ARG A 225 -20.14 -13.58 2.77
C ARG A 225 -19.31 -12.67 1.89
N VAL A 226 -19.49 -11.36 2.05
CA VAL A 226 -18.70 -10.32 1.35
C VAL A 226 -17.40 -9.97 2.05
N ARG A 227 -17.11 -10.63 3.19
CA ARG A 227 -15.91 -10.44 4.00
C ARG A 227 -15.52 -11.73 4.68
N VAL A 228 -14.24 -12.08 4.63
CA VAL A 228 -13.67 -13.26 5.28
C VAL A 228 -12.32 -12.92 5.89
N THR A 229 -11.98 -13.57 7.00
CA THR A 229 -10.66 -13.45 7.64
C THR A 229 -9.86 -14.70 7.34
N THR A 230 -8.62 -14.53 6.89
CA THR A 230 -7.72 -15.66 6.67
C THR A 230 -7.24 -16.25 7.99
N THR A 231 -7.01 -17.55 8.01
CA THR A 231 -6.33 -18.28 9.09
C THR A 231 -5.08 -18.90 8.49
N GLN A 232 -3.90 -18.57 9.02
CA GLN A 232 -2.61 -18.99 8.45
C GLN A 232 -2.51 -18.68 6.94
N GLY A 233 -2.92 -17.48 6.53
CA GLY A 233 -2.85 -17.07 5.13
C GLY A 233 -3.95 -17.58 4.22
N THR A 234 -4.85 -18.43 4.70
CA THR A 234 -5.86 -19.07 3.85
C THR A 234 -7.29 -18.80 4.31
N ALA A 235 -8.21 -18.78 3.35
CA ALA A 235 -9.65 -18.80 3.64
C ALA A 235 -10.39 -19.59 2.54
N ALA A 236 -11.56 -20.12 2.88
CA ALA A 236 -12.44 -20.77 1.91
C ALA A 236 -13.86 -20.24 2.06
N VAL A 237 -14.52 -19.96 0.93
CA VAL A 237 -15.87 -19.38 0.90
C VAL A 237 -16.73 -20.12 -0.13
N PRO A 238 -17.96 -20.51 0.21
CA PRO A 238 -18.88 -21.09 -0.76
C PRO A 238 -19.45 -20.01 -1.69
N VAL A 239 -19.65 -20.37 -2.95
CA VAL A 239 -20.28 -19.56 -3.98
C VAL A 239 -21.39 -20.37 -4.65
N PHE A 240 -22.44 -19.72 -5.12
CA PHE A 240 -23.62 -20.40 -5.66
C PHE A 240 -23.99 -19.88 -7.04
N ALA A 241 -24.39 -20.79 -7.93
CA ALA A 241 -24.95 -20.49 -9.24
C ALA A 241 -26.48 -20.37 -9.21
N THR A 242 -27.05 -19.95 -8.07
CA THR A 242 -28.50 -19.83 -7.88
C THR A 242 -29.12 -18.91 -8.92
N GLY A 243 -30.08 -19.43 -9.68
CA GLY A 243 -30.76 -18.69 -10.74
C GLY A 243 -29.95 -18.53 -12.03
N LEU A 244 -28.78 -19.15 -12.13
CA LEU A 244 -27.99 -19.17 -13.36
C LEU A 244 -28.27 -20.43 -14.19
N SER A 245 -28.19 -20.29 -15.51
CA SER A 245 -28.41 -21.31 -16.53
C SER A 245 -27.09 -21.81 -17.12
N PRO A 246 -27.04 -23.02 -17.69
CA PRO A 246 -25.87 -23.50 -18.40
C PRO A 246 -25.38 -22.53 -19.48
N GLY A 247 -24.07 -22.29 -19.51
CA GLY A 247 -23.42 -21.29 -20.38
C GLY A 247 -23.27 -19.90 -19.75
N GLU A 248 -23.88 -19.63 -18.59
CA GLU A 248 -23.59 -18.44 -17.78
C GLU A 248 -22.34 -18.64 -16.90
N GLN A 249 -21.95 -17.62 -16.14
CA GLN A 249 -20.78 -17.68 -15.26
C GLN A 249 -21.09 -17.18 -13.87
N VAL A 250 -20.50 -17.83 -12.86
CA VAL A 250 -20.28 -17.25 -11.54
C VAL A 250 -18.93 -16.53 -11.56
N ARG A 251 -18.90 -15.24 -11.23
CA ARG A 251 -17.66 -14.45 -11.20
C ARG A 251 -17.52 -13.72 -9.87
N ILE A 252 -16.41 -13.97 -9.18
CA ILE A 252 -16.11 -13.41 -7.87
C ILE A 252 -14.79 -12.66 -7.94
N LYS A 253 -14.74 -11.49 -7.31
CA LYS A 253 -13.53 -10.69 -7.11
C LYS A 253 -13.15 -10.69 -5.63
N ALA A 254 -11.85 -10.70 -5.36
CA ALA A 254 -11.29 -10.48 -4.04
C ALA A 254 -10.46 -9.21 -4.00
N GLY A 255 -10.39 -8.57 -2.84
CA GLY A 255 -9.54 -7.42 -2.61
C GLY A 255 -9.52 -6.98 -1.16
N TRP A 256 -8.95 -5.81 -0.95
CA TRP A 256 -8.85 -5.17 0.36
C TRP A 256 -9.94 -4.12 0.54
N LYS A 257 -10.18 -3.68 1.78
CA LYS A 257 -11.26 -2.75 2.14
C LYS A 257 -11.36 -1.53 1.22
N TYR A 258 -10.22 -0.92 0.89
CA TYR A 258 -10.13 0.25 0.03
C TYR A 258 -9.37 0.01 -1.28
N PHE A 259 -8.98 -1.24 -1.54
CA PHE A 259 -8.27 -1.64 -2.75
C PHE A 259 -8.89 -2.95 -3.29
N PRO A 260 -10.13 -2.87 -3.84
CA PRO A 260 -10.89 -4.04 -4.25
C PRO A 260 -10.45 -4.57 -5.62
N GLY A 261 -10.83 -5.81 -5.94
CA GLY A 261 -10.59 -6.39 -7.27
C GLY A 261 -9.11 -6.62 -7.57
N VAL A 262 -8.36 -7.08 -6.57
CA VAL A 262 -6.96 -7.49 -6.67
C VAL A 262 -6.81 -8.76 -7.50
N ASP A 263 -7.72 -9.72 -7.30
CA ASP A 263 -7.77 -10.96 -8.06
C ASP A 263 -9.23 -11.34 -8.35
N ASP A 264 -9.44 -12.16 -9.38
CA ASP A 264 -10.76 -12.62 -9.78
C ASP A 264 -10.78 -14.05 -10.32
N ILE A 265 -11.93 -14.72 -10.15
CA ILE A 265 -12.17 -16.06 -10.67
C ILE A 265 -13.54 -16.12 -11.35
N SER A 266 -13.63 -17.00 -12.35
CA SER A 266 -14.87 -17.34 -13.04
C SER A 266 -15.06 -18.85 -13.05
N LEU A 267 -16.30 -19.30 -12.82
CA LEU A 267 -16.72 -20.68 -12.99
C LEU A 267 -17.80 -20.71 -14.06
N GLU A 268 -17.67 -21.60 -15.04
CA GLU A 268 -18.71 -21.84 -16.04
C GLU A 268 -19.86 -22.64 -15.42
N VAL A 269 -21.09 -22.19 -15.67
CA VAL A 269 -22.30 -22.91 -15.25
C VAL A 269 -22.57 -24.03 -16.25
N VAL A 270 -22.66 -25.26 -15.75
CA VAL A 270 -22.94 -26.48 -16.55
C VAL A 270 -24.27 -27.12 -16.18
#